data_AF-A0A7S1WHK2-F1
#
_entry.id   AF-A0A7S1WHK2-F1
#
_cell.length_a   1.000
_cell.length_b   1.000
_cell.length_c   1.000
_cell.angle_alpha   90.00
_cell.angle_beta   90.00
_cell.angle_gamma   90.00
#
_symmetry.space_group_name_H-M   'P 1'
#
loop_
_entity.id
_entity.type
_entity.pdbx_description
1 polymer ?
#
loop_
_entity_poly.entity_id
_entity_poly.type
_entity_poly.pdbx_seq_one_letter_code
_entity_poly.pdbx_strand_id
1 'polypeptide(L)'
;PATTTKTTTTTTTTTTSTGPCSSKFLLPDPPLHATDFNGIHLPNTCFDGAGPHHVYVIGDWGGMLADQGPIPARQRPKHTLVDGVDDRPQQRVAAQMRIRAQTLPPDYILNVGDAFYWAGIEAACGAPAYQIIPTGQFELIFEKVYTGPGLEEKPWLGVLGNHDYGGFLFTKGWDQQISYSWSPSGRWVMPAQYWRSTVHYPDFAVDYFFVDTNAFDAEEP
;
A
#
# COMPACT_ATOMS: atom_id res chain seq x y z
N PRO A 1 -40.90 14.74 -58.51
CA PRO A 1 -40.31 15.42 -57.34
C PRO A 1 -40.25 14.45 -56.14
N ALA A 2 -39.17 13.70 -56.03
CA ALA A 2 -38.93 12.75 -54.95
C ALA A 2 -38.12 13.44 -53.85
N THR A 3 -38.73 13.63 -52.68
CA THR A 3 -38.13 14.30 -51.52
C THR A 3 -37.20 13.31 -50.82
N THR A 4 -35.89 13.55 -50.88
CA THR A 4 -34.87 12.74 -50.21
C THR A 4 -34.66 13.27 -48.79
N THR A 5 -35.08 12.50 -47.78
CA THR A 5 -34.83 12.82 -46.38
C THR A 5 -33.40 12.40 -46.02
N LYS A 6 -32.52 13.37 -45.74
CA LYS A 6 -31.18 13.11 -45.19
C LYS A 6 -31.32 12.79 -43.70
N THR A 7 -31.05 11.54 -43.34
CA THR A 7 -30.89 11.11 -41.95
C THR A 7 -29.48 11.47 -41.50
N THR A 8 -29.36 12.49 -40.65
CA THR A 8 -28.12 12.86 -39.98
C THR A 8 -27.89 11.90 -38.81
N THR A 9 -26.91 11.01 -38.94
CA THR A 9 -26.47 10.15 -37.83
C THR A 9 -25.64 10.99 -36.87
N THR A 10 -26.25 11.39 -35.75
CA THR A 10 -25.54 11.97 -34.62
C THR A 10 -24.84 10.84 -33.89
N THR A 11 -23.52 10.73 -34.03
CA THR A 11 -22.69 9.86 -33.18
C THR A 11 -22.65 10.49 -31.80
N THR A 12 -23.56 10.07 -30.92
CA THR A 12 -23.48 10.38 -29.51
C THR A 12 -22.34 9.55 -28.94
N THR A 13 -21.17 10.16 -28.75
CA THR A 13 -20.12 9.61 -27.90
C THR A 13 -20.69 9.55 -26.49
N THR A 14 -21.10 8.35 -26.07
CA THR A 14 -21.56 8.10 -24.71
C THR A 14 -20.35 8.27 -23.79
N THR A 15 -20.15 9.47 -23.25
CA THR A 15 -19.37 9.63 -22.03
C THR A 15 -20.12 8.88 -20.94
N THR A 16 -19.72 7.64 -20.70
CA THR A 16 -20.08 6.90 -19.50
C THR A 16 -19.55 7.68 -18.31
N SER A 17 -20.41 8.55 -17.78
CA SER A 17 -20.24 9.18 -16.48
C SER A 17 -20.22 8.08 -15.43
N THR A 18 -19.03 7.55 -15.15
CA THR A 18 -18.70 6.80 -13.94
C THR A 18 -18.99 7.69 -12.74
N GLY A 19 -19.30 7.09 -11.58
CA GLY A 19 -19.54 7.83 -10.34
C GLY A 19 -18.38 8.79 -9.97
N PRO A 20 -18.50 9.57 -8.88
CA PRO A 20 -17.47 10.53 -8.48
C PRO A 20 -16.12 9.83 -8.35
N CYS A 21 -15.22 10.10 -9.30
CA CYS A 21 -13.89 9.50 -9.35
C CYS A 21 -12.86 10.51 -8.83
N SER A 22 -11.92 10.03 -8.01
CA SER A 22 -10.93 10.87 -7.34
C SER A 22 -9.54 10.65 -7.93
N SER A 23 -8.69 11.68 -7.99
CA SER A 23 -7.26 11.53 -8.34
C SER A 23 -6.41 10.95 -7.20
N LYS A 24 -7.04 10.63 -6.06
CA LYS A 24 -6.43 10.05 -4.86
C LYS A 24 -7.28 8.90 -4.34
N PHE A 25 -6.63 7.94 -3.69
CA PHE A 25 -7.31 6.91 -2.91
C PHE A 25 -7.96 7.55 -1.68
N LEU A 26 -9.28 7.73 -1.72
CA LEU A 26 -10.03 8.37 -0.65
C LEU A 26 -10.39 7.35 0.43
N LEU A 27 -10.01 7.67 1.65
CA LEU A 27 -10.41 6.93 2.83
C LEU A 27 -11.65 7.58 3.46
N PRO A 28 -12.61 6.79 3.97
CA PRO A 28 -13.61 7.32 4.89
C PRO A 28 -12.96 7.80 6.20
N ASP A 29 -13.74 8.47 7.05
CA ASP A 29 -13.31 8.79 8.41
C ASP A 29 -12.88 7.49 9.16
N PRO A 30 -11.89 7.58 10.06
CA PRO A 30 -11.38 6.41 10.75
C PRO A 30 -12.48 5.69 11.54
N PRO A 31 -12.52 4.34 11.48
CA PRO A 31 -13.51 3.58 12.22
C PRO A 31 -13.15 3.54 13.71
N LEU A 32 -14.05 2.97 14.51
CA LEU A 32 -13.74 2.70 15.91
C LEU A 32 -12.75 1.53 16.02
N HIS A 33 -13.02 0.42 15.34
CA HIS A 33 -12.14 -0.76 15.32
C HIS A 33 -11.52 -0.95 13.94
N ALA A 34 -10.28 -1.44 13.90
CA ALA A 34 -9.56 -1.72 12.65
C ALA A 34 -10.28 -2.75 11.74
N THR A 35 -11.21 -3.53 12.29
CA THR A 35 -12.00 -4.52 11.57
C THR A 35 -13.31 -3.98 10.98
N ASP A 36 -13.75 -2.77 11.35
CA ASP A 36 -15.08 -2.27 10.96
C ASP A 36 -15.21 -2.05 9.44
N PHE A 37 -14.09 -1.91 8.73
CA PHE A 37 -14.04 -1.75 7.27
C PHE A 37 -13.59 -3.01 6.52
N ASN A 38 -13.53 -4.17 7.17
CA ASN A 38 -13.22 -5.42 6.48
C ASN A 38 -14.22 -5.67 5.33
N GLY A 39 -13.70 -5.78 4.10
CA GLY A 39 -14.48 -5.93 2.87
C GLY A 39 -14.87 -4.61 2.19
N ILE A 40 -14.39 -3.46 2.67
CA ILE A 40 -14.71 -2.16 2.07
C ILE A 40 -14.26 -2.09 0.61
N HIS A 41 -15.11 -1.49 -0.23
CA HIS A 41 -14.73 -1.01 -1.55
C HIS A 41 -14.46 0.49 -1.45
N LEU A 42 -13.20 0.88 -1.57
CA LEU A 42 -12.87 2.30 -1.64
C LEU A 42 -13.46 2.93 -2.91
N PRO A 43 -13.79 4.23 -2.91
CA PRO A 43 -14.18 4.95 -4.11
C PRO A 43 -13.17 4.77 -5.24
N ASN A 44 -13.67 4.80 -6.48
CA ASN A 44 -12.83 4.64 -7.66
C ASN A 44 -11.78 5.76 -7.74
N THR A 45 -10.57 5.37 -8.13
CA THR A 45 -9.45 6.31 -8.36
C THR A 45 -9.19 6.45 -9.85
N CYS A 46 -9.03 7.67 -10.36
CA CYS A 46 -8.82 7.95 -11.78
C CYS A 46 -7.45 8.58 -12.02
N PHE A 47 -6.75 8.06 -13.02
CA PHE A 47 -5.54 8.65 -13.58
C PHE A 47 -5.80 9.00 -15.04
N ASP A 48 -6.13 10.26 -15.32
CA ASP A 48 -6.53 10.73 -16.66
C ASP A 48 -5.35 11.07 -17.59
N GLY A 49 -4.12 10.88 -17.12
CA GLY A 49 -2.91 11.12 -17.92
C GLY A 49 -2.85 10.19 -19.15
N ALA A 50 -2.18 10.63 -20.21
CA ALA A 50 -2.04 9.82 -21.44
C ALA A 50 -1.08 8.61 -21.28
N GLY A 51 -0.50 8.39 -20.10
CA GLY A 51 0.51 7.37 -19.84
C GLY A 51 1.92 7.70 -20.38
N PRO A 52 2.85 6.72 -20.35
CA PRO A 52 2.66 5.39 -19.78
C PRO A 52 2.45 5.43 -18.26
N HIS A 53 1.56 4.55 -17.79
CA HIS A 53 1.27 4.38 -16.37
C HIS A 53 2.15 3.28 -15.77
N HIS A 54 2.61 3.48 -14.54
CA HIS A 54 3.48 2.51 -13.86
C HIS A 54 2.96 2.24 -12.46
N VAL A 55 3.08 0.98 -12.05
CA VAL A 55 2.79 0.55 -10.68
C VAL A 55 4.02 -0.18 -10.16
N TYR A 56 4.47 0.16 -8.97
CA TYR A 56 5.51 -0.60 -8.29
C TYR A 56 4.88 -1.60 -7.34
N VAL A 57 5.52 -2.75 -7.17
CA VAL A 57 5.07 -3.80 -6.27
C VAL A 57 6.24 -4.19 -5.38
N ILE A 58 6.00 -4.27 -4.07
CA ILE A 58 7.00 -4.64 -3.08
C ILE A 58 6.33 -5.42 -1.94
N GLY A 59 7.01 -6.43 -1.43
CA GLY A 59 6.63 -7.26 -0.28
C GLY A 59 7.88 -7.63 0.52
N ASP A 60 7.68 -8.13 1.75
CA ASP A 60 8.74 -8.68 2.59
C ASP A 60 9.91 -7.70 2.78
N TRP A 61 9.58 -6.41 2.86
CA TRP A 61 10.58 -5.34 2.80
C TRP A 61 10.94 -4.76 4.16
N GLY A 62 10.14 -5.02 5.19
CA GLY A 62 10.33 -4.45 6.52
C GLY A 62 11.67 -4.81 7.16
N GLY A 63 12.36 -3.83 7.71
CA GLY A 63 13.45 -4.07 8.65
C GLY A 63 12.95 -4.06 10.10
N MET A 64 13.85 -4.39 11.02
CA MET A 64 13.65 -4.15 12.45
C MET A 64 14.08 -2.73 12.82
N LEU A 65 13.44 -2.17 13.84
CA LEU A 65 13.78 -0.86 14.39
C LEU A 65 15.21 -0.83 14.93
N ALA A 66 15.97 0.21 14.58
CA ALA A 66 17.26 0.53 15.21
C ALA A 66 17.56 2.04 15.06
N ASP A 67 18.48 2.54 15.89
CA ASP A 67 18.80 3.97 15.99
C ASP A 67 19.27 4.62 14.67
N GLN A 68 19.88 3.82 13.79
CA GLN A 68 20.49 4.31 12.53
C GLN A 68 19.65 3.96 11.29
N GLY A 69 18.37 3.63 11.49
CA GLY A 69 17.48 3.13 10.44
C GLY A 69 17.33 1.60 10.50
N PRO A 70 16.57 1.02 9.56
CA PRO A 70 16.15 -0.36 9.66
C PRO A 70 17.33 -1.31 9.56
N ILE A 71 17.41 -2.29 10.45
CA ILE A 71 18.36 -3.39 10.34
C ILE A 71 17.64 -4.64 9.81
N PRO A 72 18.33 -5.48 9.02
CA PRO A 72 17.73 -6.70 8.49
C PRO A 72 17.31 -7.64 9.61
N ALA A 73 16.14 -8.23 9.42
CA ALA A 73 15.64 -9.38 10.14
C ALA A 73 16.55 -10.60 9.85
N ARG A 74 17.62 -10.81 10.64
CA ARG A 74 18.62 -11.89 10.38
C ARG A 74 18.28 -13.18 11.13
N GLN A 75 18.21 -14.29 10.39
CA GLN A 75 18.21 -15.66 10.93
C GLN A 75 19.47 -16.47 10.57
N ARG A 76 20.28 -16.00 9.60
CA ARG A 76 21.43 -16.76 9.09
C ARG A 76 22.70 -16.55 9.93
N PRO A 77 23.62 -17.54 9.97
CA PRO A 77 24.92 -17.37 10.59
C PRO A 77 25.73 -16.22 9.99
N LYS A 78 26.49 -15.48 10.80
CA LYS A 78 27.23 -14.30 10.35
C LYS A 78 28.19 -14.57 9.18
N HIS A 79 28.83 -15.74 9.14
CA HIS A 79 29.84 -16.08 8.14
C HIS A 79 29.27 -16.34 6.73
N THR A 80 27.95 -16.42 6.58
CA THR A 80 27.28 -16.58 5.27
C THR A 80 26.81 -15.25 4.70
N LEU A 81 27.04 -14.14 5.41
CA LEU A 81 26.53 -12.83 5.05
C LEU A 81 27.57 -12.03 4.28
N VAL A 82 27.11 -11.30 3.28
CA VAL A 82 27.92 -10.39 2.47
C VAL A 82 27.79 -8.99 3.04
N ASP A 83 28.90 -8.46 3.56
CA ASP A 83 28.96 -7.09 4.10
C ASP A 83 28.61 -6.06 3.03
N GLY A 84 27.84 -5.04 3.41
CA GLY A 84 27.33 -4.01 2.50
C GLY A 84 26.10 -4.44 1.68
N VAL A 85 25.74 -5.73 1.70
CA VAL A 85 24.59 -6.29 1.00
C VAL A 85 23.54 -6.76 2.00
N ASP A 86 23.89 -7.75 2.80
CA ASP A 86 22.97 -8.41 3.73
C ASP A 86 22.78 -7.62 5.03
N ASP A 87 23.50 -6.51 5.20
CA ASP A 87 23.35 -5.56 6.32
C ASP A 87 22.38 -4.43 6.05
N ARG A 88 22.00 -4.21 4.79
CA ARG A 88 21.17 -3.08 4.35
C ARG A 88 20.23 -3.40 3.18
N PRO A 89 19.58 -4.58 3.14
CA PRO A 89 18.80 -5.01 1.98
C PRO A 89 17.65 -4.04 1.65
N GLN A 90 16.88 -3.63 2.67
CA GLN A 90 15.77 -2.69 2.51
C GLN A 90 16.24 -1.36 1.89
N GLN A 91 17.32 -0.79 2.43
CA GLN A 91 17.88 0.48 1.93
C GLN A 91 18.36 0.36 0.49
N ARG A 92 18.91 -0.79 0.08
CA ARG A 92 19.36 -1.01 -1.30
C ARG A 92 18.19 -1.10 -2.27
N VAL A 93 17.11 -1.78 -1.90
CA VAL A 93 15.88 -1.82 -2.71
C VAL A 93 15.27 -0.44 -2.82
N ALA A 94 15.12 0.29 -1.70
CA ALA A 94 14.61 1.66 -1.69
C ALA A 94 15.45 2.59 -2.58
N ALA A 95 16.78 2.44 -2.56
CA ALA A 95 17.66 3.20 -3.45
C ALA A 95 17.40 2.93 -4.93
N GLN A 96 17.13 1.66 -5.32
CA GLN A 96 16.79 1.32 -6.70
C GLN A 96 15.40 1.81 -7.09
N MET A 97 14.41 1.72 -6.18
CA MET A 97 13.08 2.30 -6.42
C MET A 97 13.17 3.80 -6.68
N ARG A 98 13.97 4.53 -5.88
CA ARG A 98 14.21 5.97 -6.06
C ARG A 98 14.88 6.29 -7.39
N ILE A 99 15.91 5.54 -7.80
CA ILE A 99 16.57 5.72 -9.10
C ILE A 99 15.56 5.48 -10.23
N ARG A 100 14.76 4.42 -10.13
CA ARG A 100 13.78 4.08 -11.17
C ARG A 100 12.69 5.15 -11.28
N ALA A 101 12.20 5.67 -10.15
CA ALA A 101 11.13 6.67 -10.10
C ALA A 101 11.47 8.00 -10.80
N GLN A 102 12.76 8.33 -10.95
CA GLN A 102 13.19 9.50 -11.71
C GLN A 102 12.91 9.39 -13.21
N THR A 103 12.81 8.17 -13.73
CA THR A 103 12.61 7.90 -15.16
C THR A 103 11.22 7.35 -15.45
N LEU A 104 10.72 6.48 -14.57
CA LEU A 104 9.40 5.85 -14.67
C LEU A 104 8.69 5.98 -13.31
N PRO A 105 8.19 7.17 -12.96
CA PRO A 105 7.49 7.36 -11.69
C PRO A 105 6.24 6.48 -11.65
N PRO A 106 5.98 5.77 -10.53
CA PRO A 106 4.73 5.05 -10.35
C PRO A 106 3.56 6.03 -10.10
N ASP A 107 2.36 5.61 -10.46
CA ASP A 107 1.12 6.25 -10.01
C ASP A 107 0.88 5.97 -8.53
N TYR A 108 1.18 4.74 -8.10
CA TYR A 108 1.06 4.23 -6.73
C TYR A 108 1.91 2.97 -6.54
N ILE A 109 2.05 2.53 -5.29
CA ILE A 109 2.85 1.37 -4.88
C ILE A 109 1.93 0.34 -4.23
N LEU A 110 2.04 -0.92 -4.63
CA LEU A 110 1.40 -2.05 -3.97
C LEU A 110 2.36 -2.63 -2.94
N ASN A 111 1.94 -2.58 -1.67
CA ASN A 111 2.58 -3.22 -0.54
C ASN A 111 1.88 -4.56 -0.25
N VAL A 112 2.54 -5.67 -0.52
CA VAL A 112 1.92 -7.01 -0.45
C VAL A 112 2.09 -7.71 0.91
N GLY A 113 2.49 -6.97 1.95
CA GLY A 113 2.61 -7.48 3.32
C GLY A 113 4.05 -7.57 3.83
N ASP A 114 4.16 -7.90 5.10
CA ASP A 114 5.42 -8.02 5.85
C ASP A 114 6.22 -6.70 5.86
N ALA A 115 5.51 -5.64 6.21
CA ALA A 115 6.04 -4.28 6.28
C ALA A 115 6.89 -4.04 7.54
N PHE A 116 6.67 -4.80 8.61
CA PHE A 116 7.37 -4.63 9.88
C PHE A 116 7.83 -5.96 10.49
N TYR A 117 9.10 -6.30 10.26
CA TYR A 117 9.72 -7.49 10.84
C TYR A 117 10.31 -7.24 12.24
N TRP A 118 10.47 -8.29 13.06
CA TRP A 118 9.99 -9.67 12.86
C TRP A 118 8.55 -9.87 13.31
N ALA A 119 8.01 -8.92 14.06
CA ALA A 119 6.78 -9.12 14.80
C ALA A 119 6.04 -7.79 14.88
N GLY A 120 5.64 -7.27 13.72
CA GLY A 120 4.75 -6.14 13.55
C GLY A 120 5.19 -4.86 14.26
N ILE A 121 4.20 -4.05 14.60
CA ILE A 121 4.37 -2.83 15.38
C ILE A 121 4.51 -3.20 16.87
N GLU A 122 5.48 -2.58 17.55
CA GLU A 122 5.81 -2.69 18.98
C GLU A 122 4.76 -2.00 19.86
N ALA A 123 3.52 -2.37 19.67
CA ALA A 123 2.36 -1.96 20.43
C ALA A 123 1.47 -3.18 20.72
N ALA A 124 0.61 -3.05 21.73
CA ALA A 124 -0.50 -3.98 21.92
C ALA A 124 -1.63 -3.62 20.94
N CYS A 125 -2.33 -4.63 20.42
CA CYS A 125 -3.51 -4.42 19.59
C CYS A 125 -4.74 -4.06 20.42
N GLY A 126 -5.75 -3.51 19.75
CA GLY A 126 -7.06 -3.18 20.32
C GLY A 126 -7.26 -1.70 20.63
N ALA A 127 -6.31 -0.83 20.23
CA ALA A 127 -6.54 0.60 20.30
C ALA A 127 -7.57 1.01 19.21
N PRO A 128 -8.35 2.08 19.44
CA PRO A 128 -9.22 2.60 18.40
C PRO A 128 -8.46 2.95 17.12
N ALA A 129 -9.04 2.75 15.94
CA ALA A 129 -8.32 2.93 14.67
C ALA A 129 -7.92 4.39 14.39
N TYR A 130 -8.61 5.36 14.99
CA TYR A 130 -8.21 6.78 14.97
C TYR A 130 -7.06 7.11 15.93
N GLN A 131 -6.60 6.17 16.76
CA GLN A 131 -5.52 6.36 17.73
C GLN A 131 -4.25 5.64 17.26
N ILE A 132 -3.31 6.41 16.73
CA ILE A 132 -1.99 5.93 16.33
C ILE A 132 -1.04 5.96 17.53
N ILE A 133 -0.41 4.83 17.84
CA ILE A 133 0.59 4.69 18.90
C ILE A 133 1.97 5.05 18.32
N PRO A 134 2.69 6.04 18.89
CA PRO A 134 3.95 6.52 18.33
C PRO A 134 5.12 5.61 18.72
N THR A 135 5.31 4.48 18.03
CA THR A 135 6.47 3.59 18.25
C THR A 135 7.74 4.05 17.53
N GLY A 136 7.62 4.98 16.58
CA GLY A 136 8.73 5.41 15.72
C GLY A 136 9.05 4.46 14.56
N GLN A 137 8.40 3.29 14.49
CA GLN A 137 8.64 2.31 13.42
C GLN A 137 8.25 2.83 12.04
N PHE A 138 7.07 3.44 11.88
CA PHE A 138 6.68 4.03 10.59
C PHE A 138 7.69 5.10 10.15
N GLU A 139 8.13 5.96 11.06
CA GLU A 139 9.11 7.01 10.75
C GLU A 139 10.44 6.43 10.25
N LEU A 140 11.00 5.47 10.99
CA LEU A 140 12.36 4.96 10.74
C LEU A 140 12.42 3.85 9.68
N ILE A 141 11.37 3.03 9.56
CA ILE A 141 11.33 1.87 8.66
C ILE A 141 10.63 2.20 7.34
N PHE A 142 9.73 3.19 7.31
CA PHE A 142 8.96 3.52 6.11
C PHE A 142 9.22 4.95 5.62
N GLU A 143 8.95 5.96 6.44
CA GLU A 143 8.97 7.36 6.02
C GLU A 143 10.35 7.84 5.60
N LYS A 144 11.38 7.58 6.41
CA LYS A 144 12.76 7.97 6.09
C LYS A 144 13.43 7.09 5.03
N VAL A 145 12.86 5.93 4.71
CA VAL A 145 13.47 4.94 3.82
C VAL A 145 13.05 5.17 2.37
N TYR A 146 11.75 5.36 2.13
CA TYR A 146 11.18 5.47 0.79
C TYR A 146 10.92 6.92 0.38
N THR A 147 12.01 7.68 0.21
CA THR A 147 11.99 9.11 -0.09
C THR A 147 12.56 9.43 -1.47
N GLY A 148 12.34 10.65 -1.94
CA GLY A 148 12.92 11.20 -3.16
C GLY A 148 11.93 11.42 -4.30
N PRO A 149 12.37 12.14 -5.35
CA PRO A 149 11.49 12.60 -6.42
C PRO A 149 10.77 11.45 -7.13
N GLY A 150 9.44 11.56 -7.22
CA GLY A 150 8.59 10.57 -7.89
C GLY A 150 8.25 9.35 -7.03
N LEU A 151 8.71 9.28 -5.78
CA LEU A 151 8.48 8.16 -4.86
C LEU A 151 7.84 8.59 -3.53
N GLU A 152 8.32 9.68 -2.93
CA GLU A 152 7.95 10.12 -1.58
C GLU A 152 6.47 10.48 -1.43
N GLU A 153 5.87 11.06 -2.47
CA GLU A 153 4.48 11.48 -2.48
C GLU A 153 3.50 10.38 -2.91
N LYS A 154 4.00 9.19 -3.26
CA LYS A 154 3.20 8.13 -3.87
C LYS A 154 2.44 7.35 -2.81
N PRO A 155 1.14 7.05 -3.03
CA PRO A 155 0.36 6.25 -2.08
C PRO A 155 0.81 4.79 -2.14
N TRP A 156 0.84 4.17 -0.96
CA TRP A 156 1.18 2.77 -0.71
C TRP A 156 -0.08 2.03 -0.31
N LEU A 157 -0.60 1.22 -1.22
CA LEU A 157 -1.79 0.41 -0.99
C LEU A 157 -1.35 -0.92 -0.39
N GLY A 158 -1.77 -1.17 0.84
CA GLY A 158 -1.27 -2.27 1.66
C GLY A 158 -2.26 -3.38 1.93
N VAL A 159 -1.70 -4.53 2.24
CA VAL A 159 -2.32 -5.63 2.98
C VAL A 159 -1.33 -6.13 4.03
N LEU A 160 -1.82 -6.83 5.06
CA LEU A 160 -1.00 -7.40 6.13
C LEU A 160 -0.39 -8.74 5.71
N GLY A 161 0.86 -8.98 6.10
CA GLY A 161 1.52 -10.29 6.08
C GLY A 161 1.55 -10.95 7.46
N ASN A 162 2.15 -12.14 7.57
CA ASN A 162 2.18 -12.90 8.82
C ASN A 162 3.08 -12.26 9.88
N HIS A 163 4.19 -11.65 9.47
CA HIS A 163 5.07 -10.95 10.40
C HIS A 163 4.38 -9.70 10.98
N ASP A 164 3.45 -9.09 10.25
CA ASP A 164 2.69 -7.93 10.70
C ASP A 164 1.75 -8.22 11.88
N TYR A 165 1.23 -9.45 11.97
CA TYR A 165 0.45 -9.94 13.11
C TYR A 165 1.31 -10.25 14.35
N GLY A 166 2.63 -10.25 14.21
CA GLY A 166 3.55 -10.69 15.26
C GLY A 166 4.26 -12.00 14.93
N GLY A 167 4.23 -12.43 13.67
CA GLY A 167 4.74 -13.73 13.24
C GLY A 167 3.96 -14.85 13.90
N PHE A 168 4.66 -15.95 14.22
CA PHE A 168 4.06 -17.15 14.82
C PHE A 168 3.32 -16.93 16.15
N LEU A 169 3.54 -15.80 16.83
CA LEU A 169 2.89 -15.50 18.11
C LEU A 169 1.59 -14.72 17.96
N PHE A 170 1.33 -14.07 16.82
CA PHE A 170 0.11 -13.27 16.59
C PHE A 170 -0.22 -12.25 17.72
N THR A 171 0.81 -11.63 18.32
CA THR A 171 0.71 -10.85 19.58
C THR A 171 0.98 -9.35 19.44
N LYS A 172 0.97 -8.82 18.21
CA LYS A 172 1.47 -7.47 17.93
C LYS A 172 0.41 -6.54 17.37
N GLY A 173 0.70 -5.24 17.38
CA GLY A 173 -0.22 -4.17 16.99
C GLY A 173 -0.45 -4.09 15.49
N TRP A 174 -0.97 -5.16 14.87
CA TRP A 174 -1.33 -5.20 13.44
C TRP A 174 -2.34 -4.11 13.07
N ASP A 175 -3.25 -3.83 14.00
CA ASP A 175 -4.26 -2.78 13.91
C ASP A 175 -3.64 -1.39 13.74
N GLN A 176 -2.44 -1.16 14.28
CA GLN A 176 -1.72 0.10 14.12
C GLN A 176 -1.30 0.37 12.67
N GLN A 177 -1.10 -0.68 11.86
CA GLN A 177 -0.84 -0.46 10.44
C GLN A 177 -2.09 -0.02 9.68
N ILE A 178 -3.28 -0.47 10.11
CA ILE A 178 -4.54 0.04 9.58
C ILE A 178 -4.75 1.47 10.06
N SER A 179 -4.57 1.74 11.35
CA SER A 179 -4.66 3.09 11.94
C SER A 179 -3.76 4.12 11.25
N TYR A 180 -2.57 3.70 10.81
CA TYR A 180 -1.63 4.59 10.12
C TYR A 180 -2.15 5.13 8.78
N SER A 181 -3.21 4.54 8.22
CA SER A 181 -3.89 5.06 7.03
C SER A 181 -4.45 6.46 7.23
N TRP A 182 -4.76 6.83 8.47
CA TRP A 182 -5.22 8.17 8.85
C TRP A 182 -4.11 9.05 9.45
N SER A 183 -2.85 8.65 9.29
CA SER A 183 -1.72 9.48 9.69
C SER A 183 -1.62 10.75 8.84
N PRO A 184 -1.01 11.84 9.37
CA PRO A 184 -0.78 13.07 8.59
C PRO A 184 0.10 12.88 7.35
N SER A 185 0.85 11.77 7.25
CA SER A 185 1.63 11.42 6.04
C SER A 185 0.72 11.26 4.83
N GLY A 186 -0.47 10.68 5.02
CA GLY A 186 -1.51 10.56 3.98
C GLY A 186 -1.16 9.67 2.78
N ARG A 187 0.01 9.00 2.80
CA ARG A 187 0.46 8.13 1.71
C ARG A 187 0.41 6.64 2.04
N TRP A 188 0.04 6.26 3.26
CA TRP A 188 -0.23 4.87 3.62
C TRP A 188 -1.73 4.59 3.46
N VAL A 189 -2.10 3.56 2.70
CA VAL A 189 -3.49 3.23 2.36
C VAL A 189 -3.74 1.76 2.67
N MET A 190 -4.25 1.48 3.86
CA MET A 190 -4.64 0.14 4.29
C MET A 190 -5.85 0.23 5.24
N PRO A 191 -7.07 0.48 4.72
CA PRO A 191 -8.24 0.77 5.55
C PRO A 191 -8.75 -0.39 6.39
N ALA A 192 -8.32 -1.61 6.09
CA ALA A 192 -8.85 -2.85 6.66
C ALA A 192 -7.89 -4.01 6.40
N GLN A 193 -8.17 -5.18 6.99
CA GLN A 193 -7.40 -6.41 6.74
C GLN A 193 -7.56 -6.90 5.31
N TYR A 194 -8.79 -6.83 4.77
CA TYR A 194 -9.08 -7.12 3.38
C TYR A 194 -10.04 -6.08 2.80
N TRP A 195 -9.80 -5.66 1.57
CA TRP A 195 -10.50 -4.55 0.94
C TRP A 195 -10.28 -4.57 -0.58
N ARG A 196 -10.98 -3.69 -1.32
CA ARG A 196 -10.79 -3.56 -2.76
C ARG A 196 -10.84 -2.12 -3.23
N SER A 197 -10.24 -1.85 -4.38
CA SER A 197 -10.34 -0.56 -5.08
C SER A 197 -10.22 -0.75 -6.58
N THR A 198 -11.00 0.01 -7.33
CA THR A 198 -10.91 0.08 -8.79
C THR A 198 -10.15 1.34 -9.21
N VAL A 199 -9.11 1.15 -10.02
CA VAL A 199 -8.34 2.22 -10.65
C VAL A 199 -8.74 2.34 -12.12
N HIS A 200 -9.18 3.52 -12.54
CA HIS A 200 -9.52 3.83 -13.92
C HIS A 200 -8.40 4.61 -14.60
N TYR A 201 -8.14 4.21 -15.83
CA TYR A 201 -7.31 4.89 -16.82
C TYR A 201 -8.19 5.29 -18.02
N PRO A 202 -7.69 6.08 -19.00
CA PRO A 202 -8.51 6.56 -20.10
C PRO A 202 -9.18 5.46 -20.94
N ASP A 203 -8.54 4.30 -21.06
CA ASP A 203 -8.92 3.20 -21.95
C ASP A 203 -9.15 1.85 -21.26
N PHE A 204 -8.77 1.69 -19.99
CA PHE A 204 -9.00 0.48 -19.20
C PHE A 204 -9.19 0.78 -17.70
N ALA A 205 -9.59 -0.23 -16.95
CA ALA A 205 -9.62 -0.20 -15.49
C ALA A 205 -8.92 -1.42 -14.91
N VAL A 206 -8.44 -1.30 -13.68
CA VAL A 206 -7.79 -2.35 -12.91
C VAL A 206 -8.52 -2.50 -11.58
N ASP A 207 -8.98 -3.72 -11.28
CA ASP A 207 -9.56 -4.05 -9.98
C ASP A 207 -8.49 -4.69 -9.09
N TYR A 208 -8.23 -4.06 -7.94
CA TYR A 208 -7.36 -4.62 -6.91
C TYR A 208 -8.19 -5.23 -5.78
N PHE A 209 -7.83 -6.46 -5.41
CA PHE A 209 -8.37 -7.17 -4.25
C PHE A 209 -7.22 -7.43 -3.28
N PHE A 210 -7.25 -6.77 -2.12
CA PHE A 210 -6.31 -6.94 -1.04
C PHE A 210 -6.89 -7.99 -0.09
N VAL A 211 -6.22 -9.13 0.03
CA VAL A 211 -6.72 -10.31 0.73
C VAL A 211 -5.79 -10.65 1.88
N ASP A 212 -6.34 -10.70 3.09
CA ASP A 212 -5.64 -11.22 4.26
C ASP A 212 -5.60 -12.75 4.20
N THR A 213 -4.39 -13.30 4.02
CA THR A 213 -4.16 -14.75 3.91
C THR A 213 -3.76 -15.39 5.23
N ASN A 214 -3.65 -14.63 6.33
CA ASN A 214 -3.12 -15.15 7.59
C ASN A 214 -4.01 -16.18 8.27
N ALA A 215 -5.28 -16.29 7.88
CA ALA A 215 -6.13 -17.40 8.30
C ALA A 215 -5.48 -18.77 8.01
N PHE A 216 -4.67 -18.89 6.96
CA PHE A 216 -3.94 -20.13 6.64
C PHE A 216 -2.70 -20.36 7.51
N ASP A 217 -2.14 -19.30 8.11
CA ASP A 217 -0.98 -19.36 8.99
C ASP A 217 -1.36 -19.41 10.49
N ALA A 218 -2.64 -19.23 10.80
CA ALA A 218 -3.18 -19.22 12.16
C ALA A 218 -3.60 -20.63 12.66
N GLU A 219 -3.52 -21.64 11.81
CA GLU A 219 -3.78 -23.04 12.17
C GLU A 219 -2.51 -23.71 12.75
N GLU A 220 -2.67 -24.69 13.64
CA GLU A 220 -1.51 -25.48 14.08
C GLU A 220 -0.91 -26.26 12.88
N PRO A 221 0.42 -26.23 12.69
CA PRO A 221 1.08 -26.91 11.58
C PRO A 221 1.01 -28.44 11.65
#